data_AF-A0A526S1L3-F1
#
_entry.id   AF-A0A526S1L3-F1
#
_cell.length_a   1.000
_cell.length_b   1.000
_cell.length_c   1.000
_cell.angle_alpha   90.00
_cell.angle_beta   90.00
_cell.angle_gamma   90.00
#
_symmetry.space_group_name_H-M   'P 1'
#
loop_
_entity.id
_entity.type
_entity.pdbx_description
1 polymer ?
#
loop_
_entity_poly.entity_id
_entity_poly.type
_entity_poly.pdbx_seq_one_letter_code
_entity_poly.pdbx_strand_id
1 'polypeptide(L)' 'MTRSGAPASGPLVINGWSIYAHSLFLDQLEELIEEAENRKARDPANYRKKN' A
#
# COMPACT_ATOMS: atom_id res chain seq x y z
N MET A 1 25.33 -20.82 -3.69
CA MET A 1 24.05 -20.18 -4.04
C MET A 1 23.79 -19.05 -3.05
N THR A 2 24.36 -17.87 -3.28
CA THR A 2 24.17 -16.71 -2.40
C THR A 2 22.81 -16.07 -2.70
N ARG A 3 21.83 -16.23 -1.80
CA ARG A 3 20.62 -15.40 -1.80
C ARG A 3 21.05 -13.97 -1.47
N SER A 4 21.30 -13.16 -2.49
CA SER A 4 21.47 -11.72 -2.34
C SER A 4 20.08 -11.12 -2.16
N GLY A 5 19.63 -11.07 -0.91
CA GLY A 5 18.40 -10.41 -0.52
C GLY A 5 18.69 -8.97 -0.14
N ALA A 6 18.57 -8.05 -1.09
CA ALA A 6 18.28 -6.64 -0.82
C ALA A 6 17.98 -5.92 -2.14
N PRO A 7 16.71 -5.70 -2.52
CA PRO A 7 16.39 -4.50 -3.27
C PRO A 7 16.48 -3.33 -2.29
N ALA A 8 17.45 -2.45 -2.52
CA ALA A 8 17.48 -1.14 -1.87
C ALA A 8 16.35 -0.29 -2.46
N SER A 9 15.13 -0.48 -1.95
CA SER A 9 14.00 0.39 -2.24
C SER A 9 13.87 1.34 -1.06
N GLY A 10 14.17 2.63 -1.28
CA GLY A 10 13.94 3.67 -0.27
C GLY A 10 12.49 3.67 0.22
N PRO A 11 12.20 4.33 1.36
CA PRO A 11 10.87 4.29 1.93
C PRO A 11 9.83 4.86 0.97
N LEU A 12 8.75 4.12 0.73
CA LEU A 12 7.61 4.58 -0.07
C LEU A 12 6.98 5.78 0.63
N VAL A 13 6.86 6.92 -0.05
CA VAL A 13 6.30 8.14 0.56
C VAL A 13 4.83 8.28 0.18
N ILE A 14 3.93 8.13 1.14
CA ILE A 14 2.48 8.31 0.96
C ILE A 14 2.02 9.47 1.87
N ASN A 15 1.39 10.50 1.30
CA ASN A 15 0.87 11.66 2.04
C ASN A 15 1.92 12.33 2.98
N GLY A 16 3.18 12.34 2.58
CA GLY A 16 4.29 12.90 3.39
C GLY A 16 4.84 11.96 4.47
N TRP A 17 4.37 10.71 4.54
CA TRP A 17 4.89 9.69 5.44
C TRP A 17 5.78 8.70 4.70
N SER A 18 6.97 8.42 5.26
CA SER A 18 7.88 7.38 4.79
C SER A 18 7.48 6.02 5.35
N ILE A 19 7.06 5.10 4.47
CA ILE A 19 6.68 3.73 4.81
C ILE A 19 7.89 2.81 4.64
N TYR A 20 8.25 2.14 5.74
CA TYR A 20 9.30 1.13 5.78
C TYR A 20 8.64 -0.25 5.84
N ALA A 21 8.57 -0.91 4.70
CA ALA A 21 8.01 -2.26 4.58
C ALA A 21 8.90 -3.13 3.69
N HIS A 22 8.82 -4.45 3.85
CA HIS A 22 9.46 -5.35 2.89
C HIS A 22 8.76 -5.23 1.53
N SER A 23 9.51 -5.40 0.45
CA SER A 23 9.01 -5.23 -0.93
C SER A 23 7.74 -6.02 -1.22
N LEU A 24 7.62 -7.24 -0.68
CA LEU A 24 6.43 -8.08 -0.82
C LEU A 24 5.15 -7.45 -0.26
N PHE A 25 5.25 -6.60 0.77
CA PHE A 25 4.11 -5.91 1.36
C PHE A 25 3.80 -4.58 0.69
N LEU A 26 4.75 -4.00 -0.05
CA LEU A 26 4.50 -2.78 -0.81
C LEU A 26 3.54 -3.07 -1.96
N ASP A 27 3.74 -4.17 -2.68
CA ASP A 27 2.84 -4.59 -3.76
C ASP A 27 1.40 -4.84 -3.24
N GLN A 28 1.28 -5.55 -2.11
CA GLN A 28 -0.02 -5.78 -1.45
C GLN A 28 -0.67 -4.49 -0.94
N LEU A 29 0.14 -3.53 -0.48
CA LEU A 29 -0.34 -2.25 0.03
C LEU A 29 -0.88 -1.39 -1.12
N GLU A 30 -0.20 -1.35 -2.27
CA GLU A 30 -0.66 -0.63 -3.45
C GLU A 30 -2.01 -1.17 -3.94
N GLU A 31 -2.15 -2.49 -4.05
CA GLU A 31 -3.42 -3.12 -4.44
C GLU A 31 -4.56 -2.77 -3.47
N LEU A 32 -4.29 -2.80 -2.16
CA LEU A 32 -5.28 -2.45 -1.15
C LEU A 32 -5.67 -0.98 -1.21
N ILE A 33 -4.72 -0.08 -1.49
CA ILE A 33 -4.97 1.36 -1.66
C ILE A 33 -5.87 1.60 -2.87
N GLU A 34 -5.61 0.95 -4.00
CA GLU A 34 -6.47 1.07 -5.19
C GLU A 34 -7.88 0.55 -4.92
N GLU A 35 -8.00 -0.58 -4.24
CA GLU A 35 -9.30 -1.17 -3.90
C GLU A 35 -10.09 -0.25 -2.94
N ALA A 36 -9.40 0.34 -1.98
CA ALA A 36 -9.93 1.36 -1.07
C ALA A 36 -10.45 2.59 -1.81
N GLU A 37 -9.64 3.18 -2.71
CA GLU A 37 -10.06 4.35 -3.48
C GLU A 37 -11.19 4.02 -4.47
N ASN A 38 -11.19 2.84 -5.08
CA ASN A 38 -12.28 2.39 -5.94
C ASN A 38 -13.59 2.22 -5.15
N ARG A 39 -13.54 1.60 -3.97
CA ARG A 39 -14.72 1.49 -3.09
C ARG A 39 -15.22 2.86 -2.63
N LYS A 40 -14.30 3.79 -2.31
CA LYS A 40 -14.61 5.17 -1.95
C LYS A 40 -15.27 5.93 -3.10
N ALA A 41 -14.80 5.75 -4.33
CA ALA A 41 -15.41 6.34 -5.52
C ALA A 41 -16.81 5.76 -5.79
N ARG A 42 -17.00 4.45 -5.57
CA ARG A 42 -18.26 3.75 -5.81
C ARG A 42 -19.35 4.08 -4.79
N ASP A 43 -19.00 4.23 -3.51
CA ASP A 43 -19.96 4.61 -2.46
C ASP A 43 -19.30 5.57 -1.45
N PRO A 44 -19.09 6.84 -1.82
CA PRO A 44 -18.44 7.81 -0.93
C PRO A 44 -19.24 8.08 0.35
N ALA A 45 -20.56 7.81 0.34
CA ALA A 45 -21.44 8.04 1.49
C ALA A 45 -21.32 6.93 2.55
N ASN A 46 -21.13 5.66 2.13
CA ASN A 46 -20.98 4.54 3.07
C ASN A 46 -19.57 3.93 3.13
N TYR A 47 -18.60 4.39 2.35
CA TYR A 47 -17.24 3.86 2.36
C TYR A 47 -16.54 3.95 3.73
N ARG A 48 -16.91 4.92 4.57
CA ARG A 48 -16.37 5.07 5.94
C ARG A 48 -17.09 4.23 6.98
N LYS A 49 -18.16 3.50 6.61
CA LYS A 49 -18.93 2.68 7.56
C LYS A 49 -18.15 1.40 7.84
N LYS A 50 -17.80 1.22 9.12
CA LYS A 50 -17.06 0.06 9.62
C LYS A 50 -18.00 -1.16 9.53
N ASN A 51 -17.63 -2.18 8.75
CA ASN A 51 -18.20 -3.53 8.88
C ASN A 51 -17.67 -4.18 10.15
#